data_AF-A0A661GSB9-F1
#
_entry.id   AF-A0A661GSB9-F1
#
_cell.length_a   1.000
_cell.length_b   1.000
_cell.length_c   1.000
_cell.angle_alpha   90.00
_cell.angle_beta   90.00
_cell.angle_gamma   90.00
#
_symmetry.space_group_name_H-M   'P 1'
#
loop_
_entity.id
_entity.type
_entity.pdbx_description
1 polymer ?
#
loop_
_entity_poly.entity_id
_entity_poly.type
_entity_poly.pdbx_seq_one_letter_code
_entity_poly.pdbx_strand_id
1 'polypeptide(L)'
;MLIQFINLRHWRRHHLKYSVEHEPGTIYKLARLFSLLIALILIHSVAMVYFENLSWGDAFWLSVTTVTTVGYGDISATSWQGRLFTTVCLYVLAISLLAQLAAEFFEYRIKKRDDKFRGNWIWSDMNKHLLIINTPTANSDAYLERLIGQIRATPKFAQLPLQILSRNYSGGLPRELTAHNVVHYNGGPEHAKNLDAVNVKTAAFIVILARDGSDPLSDSLTFDILSR
;
A
#
# COMPACT_ATOMS: atom_id res chain seq x y z
N MET A 1 -22.52 1.71 -39.74
CA MET A 1 -21.46 2.74 -39.78
C MET A 1 -20.79 2.79 -38.41
N LEU A 2 -20.09 1.69 -38.09
CA LEU A 2 -19.25 1.53 -36.89
C LEU A 2 -17.95 2.31 -37.07
N ILE A 3 -17.27 2.55 -35.95
CA ILE A 3 -15.87 2.98 -35.78
C ILE A 3 -15.77 4.44 -35.31
N GLN A 4 -15.76 4.63 -33.99
CA GLN A 4 -14.82 5.57 -33.39
C GLN A 4 -13.85 4.79 -32.52
N PHE A 5 -12.60 4.94 -32.92
CA PHE A 5 -11.44 4.21 -32.46
C PHE A 5 -11.18 4.44 -30.97
N ILE A 6 -11.09 3.31 -30.28
CA ILE A 6 -10.22 3.03 -29.15
C ILE A 6 -8.94 3.87 -29.22
N ASN A 7 -8.78 4.81 -28.29
CA ASN A 7 -7.51 5.45 -28.00
C ASN A 7 -6.86 4.77 -26.78
N LEU A 8 -6.55 3.49 -26.92
CA LEU A 8 -5.69 2.70 -26.02
C LEU A 8 -4.32 2.56 -26.67
N ARG A 9 -3.55 3.65 -26.74
CA ARG A 9 -2.13 3.54 -27.10
C ARG A 9 -1.25 4.70 -26.62
N HIS A 10 -1.06 4.78 -25.31
CA HIS A 10 0.23 5.17 -24.72
C HIS A 10 0.48 4.20 -23.55
N TRP A 11 1.15 3.09 -23.80
CA TRP A 11 2.61 2.91 -23.79
C TRP A 11 3.00 2.15 -22.52
N ARG A 12 3.21 0.86 -22.76
CA ARG A 12 3.71 -0.14 -21.83
C ARG A 12 5.21 0.10 -21.67
N ARG A 13 5.67 0.27 -20.42
CA ARG A 13 7.00 -0.09 -19.84
C ARG A 13 7.67 1.05 -19.06
N HIS A 14 8.17 0.65 -17.87
CA HIS A 14 8.99 1.38 -16.91
C HIS A 14 8.28 2.23 -15.85
N HIS A 15 7.33 1.63 -15.11
CA HIS A 15 7.18 2.02 -13.71
C HIS A 15 8.26 1.29 -12.91
N LEU A 16 9.31 2.04 -12.58
CA LEU A 16 10.39 1.64 -11.68
C LEU A 16 9.77 1.11 -10.38
N LYS A 17 9.88 -0.21 -10.21
CA LYS A 17 9.79 -0.89 -8.92
C LYS A 17 10.83 -0.25 -7.98
N TYR A 18 10.42 0.70 -7.16
CA TYR A 18 11.21 1.08 -6.00
C TYR A 18 10.34 1.45 -4.79
N SER A 19 9.18 0.83 -4.61
CA SER A 19 8.72 0.60 -3.23
C SER A 19 9.69 -0.40 -2.60
N VAL A 20 10.39 0.01 -1.54
CA VAL A 20 11.23 -0.87 -0.70
C VAL A 20 10.56 -2.24 -0.56
N GLU A 21 11.16 -3.26 -1.20
CA GLU A 21 10.77 -4.68 -1.12
C GLU A 21 9.31 -4.96 -0.74
N HIS A 22 8.36 -4.43 -1.52
CA HIS A 22 7.14 -5.21 -1.71
C HIS A 22 7.58 -6.41 -2.53
N GLU A 23 7.94 -7.50 -1.86
CA GLU A 23 8.13 -8.78 -2.51
C GLU A 23 6.94 -8.93 -3.47
N PRO A 24 7.15 -8.92 -4.80
CA PRO A 24 6.04 -9.09 -5.72
C PRO A 24 5.26 -10.36 -5.37
N GLY A 25 5.92 -11.32 -4.71
CA GLY A 25 5.36 -12.51 -4.09
C GLY A 25 4.23 -12.29 -3.08
N THR A 26 4.13 -11.21 -2.29
CA THR A 26 3.08 -11.10 -1.25
C THR A 26 1.68 -11.04 -1.86
N ILE A 27 1.48 -10.24 -2.92
CA ILE A 27 0.18 -10.17 -3.61
C ILE A 27 -0.13 -11.49 -4.33
N TYR A 28 0.87 -12.11 -4.97
CA TYR A 28 0.68 -13.43 -5.58
C TYR A 28 0.38 -14.52 -4.55
N LYS A 29 0.98 -14.46 -3.36
CA LYS A 29 0.74 -15.37 -2.24
C LYS A 29 -0.68 -15.21 -1.72
N LEU A 30 -1.14 -13.98 -1.48
CA LEU A 30 -2.53 -13.69 -1.12
C LEU A 30 -3.52 -14.20 -2.18
N ALA A 31 -3.26 -13.90 -3.46
CA ALA A 31 -4.10 -14.37 -4.56
C ALA A 31 -4.13 -15.92 -4.65
N ARG A 32 -2.98 -16.58 -4.46
CA ARG A 32 -2.88 -18.03 -4.43
C ARG A 32 -3.69 -18.62 -3.27
N LEU A 33 -3.51 -18.13 -2.04
CA LEU A 33 -4.25 -18.59 -0.87
C LEU A 33 -5.75 -18.42 -1.05
N PHE A 34 -6.18 -17.26 -1.57
CA PHE A 34 -7.58 -16.99 -1.86
C PHE A 34 -8.16 -17.94 -2.93
N SER A 35 -7.40 -18.20 -4.00
CA SER A 35 -7.83 -19.14 -5.06
C SER A 35 -7.95 -20.59 -4.54
N LEU A 36 -7.04 -21.03 -3.68
CA LEU A 36 -7.09 -22.35 -3.05
C LEU A 36 -8.30 -22.49 -2.13
N LEU A 37 -8.61 -21.43 -1.37
CA LEU A 37 -9.78 -21.40 -0.50
C LEU A 37 -11.09 -21.53 -1.30
N ILE A 38 -11.22 -20.76 -2.39
CA ILE A 38 -12.38 -20.86 -3.30
C ILE A 38 -12.47 -22.27 -3.89
N ALA A 39 -11.35 -22.83 -4.35
CA ALA A 39 -11.33 -24.19 -4.91
C ALA A 39 -11.82 -25.23 -3.89
N LEU A 40 -11.39 -25.15 -2.62
CA LEU A 40 -11.86 -26.05 -1.57
C LEU A 40 -13.35 -25.89 -1.26
N ILE A 41 -13.86 -24.66 -1.22
CA ILE A 41 -15.29 -24.39 -1.03
C ILE A 41 -16.10 -25.01 -2.17
N LEU A 42 -15.65 -24.87 -3.42
CA LEU A 42 -16.32 -25.46 -4.58
C LEU A 42 -16.25 -26.99 -4.59
N ILE A 43 -15.08 -27.57 -4.29
CA ILE A 43 -14.91 -29.04 -4.19
C ILE A 43 -15.83 -29.60 -3.11
N HIS A 44 -15.89 -28.95 -1.94
CA HIS A 44 -16.78 -29.35 -0.87
C HIS A 44 -18.25 -29.21 -1.28
N SER A 45 -18.63 -28.10 -1.93
CA SER A 45 -20.00 -27.88 -2.40
C SER A 45 -20.44 -28.97 -3.38
N VAL A 46 -19.58 -29.34 -4.34
CA VAL A 46 -19.82 -30.45 -5.27
C VAL A 46 -20.03 -31.77 -4.52
N ALA A 47 -19.18 -32.05 -3.52
CA ALA A 47 -19.30 -33.26 -2.70
C ALA A 47 -20.63 -33.30 -1.94
N MET A 48 -21.09 -32.16 -1.40
CA MET A 48 -22.37 -32.07 -0.68
C MET A 48 -23.58 -32.23 -1.61
N VAL A 49 -23.52 -31.68 -2.82
CA VAL A 49 -24.57 -31.93 -3.84
C VAL A 49 -24.65 -33.42 -4.18
N TYR A 50 -23.51 -34.10 -4.29
CA TYR A 50 -23.46 -35.51 -4.68
C TYR A 50 -23.80 -36.49 -3.54
N PHE A 51 -23.25 -36.28 -2.34
CA PHE A 51 -23.39 -37.22 -1.21
C PHE A 51 -24.59 -36.94 -0.31
N GLU A 52 -25.02 -35.68 -0.20
CA GLU A 52 -26.13 -35.27 0.68
C GLU A 52 -27.38 -34.83 -0.13
N ASN A 53 -27.33 -34.87 -1.47
CA ASN A 53 -28.40 -34.39 -2.36
C ASN A 53 -28.85 -32.94 -2.06
N LEU A 54 -27.94 -32.11 -1.55
CA LEU A 54 -28.22 -30.70 -1.29
C LEU A 54 -28.35 -29.92 -2.60
N SER A 55 -29.15 -28.84 -2.59
CA SER A 55 -29.13 -27.88 -3.68
C SER A 55 -27.75 -27.19 -3.75
N TRP A 56 -27.37 -26.68 -4.92
CA TRP A 56 -26.10 -25.95 -5.07
C TRP A 56 -25.99 -24.75 -4.12
N GLY A 57 -27.11 -24.06 -3.87
CA GLY A 57 -27.16 -22.93 -2.95
C GLY A 57 -26.91 -23.36 -1.51
N ASP A 58 -27.57 -24.43 -1.07
CA ASP A 58 -27.44 -24.96 0.30
C ASP A 58 -26.05 -25.56 0.55
N ALA A 59 -25.49 -26.26 -0.44
CA ALA A 59 -24.13 -26.79 -0.37
C ALA A 59 -23.07 -25.68 -0.26
N PHE A 60 -23.23 -24.61 -1.04
CA PHE A 60 -22.36 -23.44 -0.95
C PHE A 60 -22.53 -22.70 0.38
N TRP A 61 -23.78 -22.52 0.83
CA TRP A 61 -24.11 -21.91 2.12
C TRP A 61 -23.48 -22.67 3.30
N LEU A 62 -23.63 -23.99 3.34
CA LEU A 62 -22.99 -24.86 4.33
C LEU A 62 -21.46 -24.67 4.33
N SER A 63 -20.87 -24.63 3.13
CA SER A 63 -19.43 -24.47 2.99
C SER A 63 -18.94 -23.12 3.53
N VAL A 64 -19.61 -22.02 3.15
CA VAL A 64 -19.22 -20.66 3.57
C VAL A 64 -19.40 -20.46 5.07
N THR A 65 -20.56 -20.85 5.63
CA THR A 65 -20.86 -20.68 7.06
C THR A 65 -19.92 -21.51 7.94
N THR A 66 -19.48 -22.67 7.43
CA THR A 66 -18.51 -23.52 8.11
C THR A 66 -17.10 -22.93 8.05
N VAL A 67 -16.62 -22.53 6.86
CA VAL A 67 -15.26 -21.96 6.68
C VAL A 67 -15.08 -20.66 7.46
N THR A 68 -16.13 -19.83 7.51
CA THR A 68 -16.15 -18.60 8.31
C THR A 68 -16.33 -18.85 9.80
N THR A 69 -16.47 -20.11 10.23
CA THR A 69 -16.68 -20.54 11.62
C THR A 69 -17.94 -19.96 12.27
N VAL A 70 -18.91 -19.54 11.47
CA VAL A 70 -20.23 -19.09 11.95
C VAL A 70 -21.08 -20.27 12.37
N GLY A 71 -21.20 -21.28 11.50
CA GLY A 71 -21.82 -22.58 11.81
C GLY A 71 -23.24 -22.49 12.38
N TYR A 72 -24.21 -21.97 11.62
CA TYR A 72 -25.60 -21.85 12.08
C TYR A 72 -26.25 -23.19 12.47
N GLY A 73 -25.81 -24.30 11.89
CA GLY A 73 -26.31 -25.64 12.21
C GLY A 73 -27.68 -25.96 11.61
N ASP A 74 -28.17 -25.11 10.70
CA ASP A 74 -29.37 -25.30 9.89
C ASP A 74 -29.21 -26.39 8.84
N ILE A 75 -28.01 -26.51 8.25
CA ILE A 75 -27.64 -27.54 7.27
C ILE A 75 -26.39 -28.26 7.76
N SER A 76 -26.32 -29.58 7.61
CA SER A 76 -25.14 -30.36 8.01
C SER A 76 -25.01 -31.66 7.20
N ALA A 77 -23.79 -32.17 7.09
CA ALA A 77 -23.52 -33.46 6.45
C ALA A 77 -23.92 -34.63 7.37
N THR A 78 -24.80 -35.49 6.89
CA THR A 78 -25.34 -36.63 7.64
C THR A 78 -24.69 -37.95 7.25
N SER A 79 -24.33 -38.11 5.97
CA SER A 79 -23.67 -39.31 5.45
C SER A 79 -22.23 -39.42 5.96
N TRP A 80 -21.73 -40.65 6.02
CA TRP A 80 -20.33 -40.90 6.37
C TRP A 80 -19.37 -40.16 5.43
N GLN A 81 -19.62 -40.23 4.13
CA GLN A 81 -18.81 -39.59 3.10
C GLN A 81 -18.86 -38.06 3.23
N GLY A 82 -20.06 -37.48 3.41
CA GLY A 82 -20.23 -36.04 3.58
C GLY A 82 -19.49 -35.51 4.81
N ARG A 83 -19.58 -36.22 5.94
CA ARG A 83 -18.84 -35.86 7.17
C ARG A 83 -17.33 -35.93 6.98
N LEU A 84 -16.83 -36.94 6.28
CA LEU A 84 -15.40 -37.07 5.97
C LEU A 84 -14.91 -35.90 5.10
N PHE A 85 -15.64 -35.58 4.03
CA PHE A 85 -15.31 -34.44 3.15
C PHE A 85 -15.39 -33.11 3.90
N THR A 86 -16.42 -32.89 4.73
CA THR A 86 -16.55 -31.69 5.56
C THR A 86 -15.34 -31.54 6.50
N THR A 87 -14.97 -32.63 7.17
CA THR A 87 -13.87 -32.64 8.12
C THR A 87 -12.54 -32.33 7.43
N VAL A 88 -12.23 -33.03 6.33
CA VAL A 88 -10.95 -32.86 5.64
C VAL A 88 -10.89 -31.53 4.88
N CYS A 89 -11.87 -31.26 4.01
CA CYS A 89 -11.84 -30.08 3.16
C CYS A 89 -12.06 -28.79 3.94
N LEU A 90 -13.03 -28.75 4.87
CA LEU A 90 -13.36 -27.51 5.55
C LEU A 90 -12.61 -27.37 6.87
N TYR A 91 -12.77 -28.32 7.80
CA TYR A 91 -12.23 -28.14 9.15
C TYR A 91 -10.70 -28.14 9.17
N VAL A 92 -10.06 -29.09 8.48
CA VAL A 92 -8.60 -29.19 8.47
C VAL A 92 -7.98 -28.19 7.51
N LEU A 93 -8.47 -28.13 6.26
CA LEU A 93 -7.82 -27.35 5.21
C LEU A 93 -8.35 -25.92 5.10
N ALA A 94 -9.64 -25.72 4.85
CA ALA A 94 -10.16 -24.39 4.51
C ALA A 94 -10.11 -23.40 5.69
N ILE A 95 -10.44 -23.83 6.92
CA ILE A 95 -10.33 -22.95 8.11
C ILE A 95 -8.87 -22.54 8.33
N SER A 96 -7.93 -23.49 8.25
CA SER A 96 -6.49 -23.21 8.36
C SER A 96 -6.02 -22.22 7.28
N LEU A 97 -6.48 -22.40 6.03
CA LEU A 97 -6.17 -21.50 4.93
C LEU A 97 -6.77 -20.11 5.11
N LEU A 98 -8.00 -20.00 5.63
CA LEU A 98 -8.62 -18.73 5.93
C LEU A 98 -7.83 -17.96 7.01
N ALA A 99 -7.38 -18.66 8.07
CA ALA A 99 -6.55 -18.06 9.10
C ALA A 99 -5.21 -17.55 8.54
N GLN A 100 -4.55 -18.34 7.69
CA GLN A 100 -3.32 -17.91 7.01
C GLN A 100 -3.57 -16.71 6.09
N LEU A 101 -4.64 -16.74 5.29
CA LEU A 101 -5.02 -15.63 4.41
C LEU A 101 -5.23 -14.33 5.21
N ALA A 102 -5.91 -14.41 6.35
CA ALA A 102 -6.12 -13.27 7.23
C ALA A 102 -4.80 -12.72 7.78
N ALA A 103 -3.91 -13.59 8.28
CA ALA A 103 -2.60 -13.20 8.80
C ALA A 103 -1.75 -12.47 7.76
N GLU A 104 -1.62 -13.04 6.56
CA GLU A 104 -0.87 -12.42 5.45
C GLU A 104 -1.48 -11.08 5.02
N PHE A 105 -2.82 -10.97 5.05
CA PHE A 105 -3.49 -9.72 4.73
C PHE A 105 -3.18 -8.63 5.76
N PHE A 106 -3.21 -8.97 7.06
CA PHE A 106 -2.83 -8.03 8.11
C PHE A 106 -1.37 -7.62 8.03
N GLU A 107 -0.46 -8.57 7.77
CA GLU A 107 0.96 -8.28 7.60
C GLU A 107 1.19 -7.34 6.41
N TYR A 108 0.56 -7.61 5.26
CA TYR A 108 0.57 -6.72 4.10
C TYR A 108 0.09 -5.31 4.46
N ARG A 109 -1.02 -5.20 5.21
CA ARG A 109 -1.59 -3.91 5.64
C ARG A 109 -0.66 -3.16 6.58
N ILE A 110 -0.04 -3.85 7.53
CA ILE A 110 0.91 -3.28 8.50
C ILE A 110 2.15 -2.79 7.77
N LYS A 111 2.77 -3.63 6.93
CA LYS A 111 3.96 -3.27 6.15
C LYS A 111 3.73 -2.05 5.27
N LYS A 112 2.61 -2.03 4.53
CA LYS A 112 2.24 -0.86 3.71
C LYS A 112 2.06 0.41 4.53
N ARG A 113 1.54 0.30 5.75
CA ARG A 113 1.41 1.45 6.67
C ARG A 113 2.77 1.89 7.20
N ASP A 114 3.62 0.94 7.60
CA ASP A 114 4.98 1.19 8.09
C ASP A 114 5.85 1.86 7.02
N ASP A 115 5.80 1.38 5.77
CA ASP A 115 6.53 1.96 4.65
C ASP A 115 6.14 3.43 4.41
N LYS A 116 4.84 3.75 4.52
CA LYS A 116 4.36 5.14 4.43
C LYS A 116 4.82 5.96 5.62
N PHE A 117 4.73 5.37 6.81
CA PHE A 117 5.10 6.04 8.05
C PHE A 117 6.60 6.34 8.14
N ARG A 118 7.47 5.47 7.62
CA ARG A 118 8.93 5.64 7.61
C ARG A 118 9.48 6.37 6.37
N GLY A 119 8.61 6.77 5.45
CA GLY A 119 9.02 7.43 4.21
C GLY A 119 9.70 6.50 3.19
N ASN A 120 9.43 5.21 3.26
CA ASN A 120 9.90 4.21 2.29
C ASN A 120 8.90 4.02 1.12
N TRP A 121 7.72 4.63 1.23
CA TRP A 121 6.66 4.55 0.23
C TRP A 121 6.86 5.56 -0.90
N ILE A 122 6.91 5.06 -2.14
CA ILE A 122 6.90 5.90 -3.35
C ILE A 122 5.46 6.16 -3.79
N TRP A 123 5.13 7.44 -3.95
CA TRP A 123 3.84 7.90 -4.44
C TRP A 123 3.88 8.11 -5.95
N SER A 124 3.92 7.05 -6.74
CA SER A 124 4.15 7.11 -8.20
C SER A 124 3.16 8.00 -8.97
N ASP A 125 1.93 8.14 -8.46
CA ASP A 125 0.87 8.89 -9.13
C ASP A 125 0.78 10.34 -8.63
N MET A 126 1.70 10.76 -7.76
CA MET A 126 1.72 12.11 -7.21
C MET A 126 2.27 13.10 -8.23
N ASN A 127 1.39 13.98 -8.71
CA ASN A 127 1.68 15.01 -9.70
C ASN A 127 1.22 16.38 -9.20
N LYS A 128 1.85 17.46 -9.68
CA LYS A 128 1.53 18.85 -9.29
C LYS A 128 1.51 19.03 -7.78
N HIS A 129 2.57 18.61 -7.11
CA HIS A 129 2.73 18.72 -5.66
C HIS A 129 3.78 19.78 -5.31
N LEU A 130 3.82 20.19 -4.05
CA LEU A 130 4.91 20.99 -3.48
C LEU A 130 5.91 20.04 -2.84
N LEU A 131 7.15 20.08 -3.32
CA LEU A 131 8.25 19.28 -2.82
C LEU A 131 9.18 20.14 -1.96
N ILE A 132 9.37 19.77 -0.70
CA ILE A 132 10.40 20.34 0.17
C ILE A 132 11.59 19.39 0.18
N ILE A 133 12.76 19.88 -0.22
CA ILE A 133 14.02 19.13 -0.22
C ILE A 133 14.90 19.63 0.91
N ASN A 134 15.49 18.67 1.65
CA ASN A 134 16.22 18.87 2.89
C ASN A 134 15.36 19.42 4.02
N THR A 135 15.96 19.41 5.20
CA THR A 135 15.42 19.99 6.44
C THR A 135 16.58 20.60 7.21
N PRO A 136 16.35 21.70 7.96
CA PRO A 136 17.40 22.27 8.80
C PRO A 136 17.95 21.25 9.79
N THR A 137 19.24 21.33 10.13
CA THR A 137 19.90 20.43 11.11
C THR A 137 19.39 20.62 12.53
N ALA A 138 19.07 21.86 12.92
CA ALA A 138 18.53 22.20 14.23
C ALA A 138 17.06 22.62 14.14
N ASN A 139 16.27 22.24 15.15
CA ASN A 139 14.85 22.62 15.30
C ASN A 139 13.99 22.34 14.04
N SER A 140 14.28 21.23 13.33
CA SER A 140 13.62 20.89 12.05
C SER A 140 12.10 20.87 12.17
N ASP A 141 11.58 20.26 13.23
CA ASP A 141 10.13 20.06 13.43
C ASP A 141 9.40 21.39 13.56
N ALA A 142 9.85 22.25 14.48
CA ALA A 142 9.27 23.57 14.70
C ALA A 142 9.41 24.49 13.48
N TYR A 143 10.54 24.41 12.76
CA TYR A 143 10.74 25.15 11.53
C TYR A 143 9.74 24.72 10.45
N LEU A 144 9.62 23.41 10.21
CA LEU A 144 8.72 22.86 9.21
C LEU A 144 7.25 23.09 9.58
N GLU A 145 6.88 22.97 10.84
CA GLU A 145 5.51 23.25 11.30
C GLU A 145 5.10 24.68 10.96
N ARG A 146 5.98 25.66 11.24
CA ARG A 146 5.75 27.06 10.88
C ARG A 146 5.67 27.26 9.37
N LEU A 147 6.62 26.70 8.63
CA LEU A 147 6.67 26.82 7.17
C LEU A 147 5.43 26.21 6.51
N ILE A 148 5.10 24.97 6.88
CA ILE A 148 3.93 24.24 6.35
C ILE A 148 2.64 24.93 6.78
N GLY A 149 2.54 25.42 8.02
CA GLY A 149 1.42 26.21 8.48
C GLY A 149 1.16 27.44 7.60
N GLN A 150 2.22 28.18 7.25
CA GLN A 150 2.13 29.33 6.34
C GLN A 150 1.78 28.94 4.90
N ILE A 151 2.36 27.85 4.39
CA ILE A 151 1.98 27.29 3.08
C ILE A 151 0.50 26.94 3.07
N ARG A 152 0.00 26.24 4.09
CA ARG A 152 -1.40 25.83 4.21
C ARG A 152 -2.35 27.01 4.39
N ALA A 153 -1.93 28.09 5.04
CA ALA A 153 -2.70 29.31 5.17
C ALA A 153 -2.85 30.10 3.86
N THR A 154 -2.00 29.82 2.86
CA THR A 154 -2.07 30.47 1.56
C THR A 154 -3.09 29.77 0.65
N PRO A 155 -4.15 30.46 0.16
CA PRO A 155 -5.26 29.82 -0.58
C PRO A 155 -4.81 28.99 -1.79
N LYS A 156 -3.75 29.43 -2.49
CA LYS A 156 -3.18 28.73 -3.65
C LYS A 156 -2.58 27.36 -3.31
N PHE A 157 -2.10 27.17 -2.08
CA PHE A 157 -1.37 25.97 -1.65
C PHE A 157 -2.12 25.13 -0.61
N ALA A 158 -3.24 25.63 -0.08
CA ALA A 158 -4.02 24.99 0.99
C ALA A 158 -4.30 23.49 0.72
N GLN A 159 -4.72 23.16 -0.50
CA GLN A 159 -5.07 21.80 -0.93
C GLN A 159 -3.97 21.08 -1.73
N LEU A 160 -2.83 21.71 -1.94
CA LEU A 160 -1.77 21.14 -2.77
C LEU A 160 -1.11 19.96 -2.02
N PRO A 161 -0.89 18.79 -2.64
CA PRO A 161 -0.15 17.72 -2.00
C PRO A 161 1.25 18.21 -1.62
N LEU A 162 1.73 17.87 -0.42
CA LEU A 162 3.03 18.31 0.08
C LEU A 162 3.86 17.09 0.43
N GLN A 163 5.05 17.01 -0.15
CA GLN A 163 6.02 15.94 0.06
C GLN A 163 7.35 16.50 0.56
N ILE A 164 7.97 15.83 1.53
CA ILE A 164 9.30 16.17 2.06
C ILE A 164 10.31 15.10 1.65
N LEU A 165 11.46 15.49 1.13
CA LEU A 165 12.62 14.63 0.93
C LEU A 165 13.69 14.95 1.98
N SER A 166 13.87 14.08 2.97
CA SER A 166 14.86 14.27 4.03
C SER A 166 15.29 12.96 4.67
N ARG A 167 16.46 12.96 5.31
CA ARG A 167 16.97 11.85 6.15
C ARG A 167 16.57 11.95 7.61
N ASN A 168 16.06 13.11 8.03
CA ASN A 168 15.82 13.40 9.46
C ASN A 168 14.61 12.65 10.02
N TYR A 169 13.76 12.06 9.17
CA TYR A 169 12.51 11.40 9.54
C TYR A 169 12.47 9.91 9.24
N SER A 170 13.59 9.20 9.37
CA SER A 170 13.63 7.74 9.18
C SER A 170 12.71 6.96 10.13
N GLY A 171 12.45 7.52 11.32
CA GLY A 171 11.48 7.03 12.31
C GLY A 171 10.04 7.50 12.07
N GLY A 172 9.79 8.24 10.99
CA GLY A 172 8.52 8.83 10.62
C GLY A 172 8.35 10.28 11.03
N LEU A 173 7.34 10.92 10.43
CA LEU A 173 7.03 12.32 10.72
C LEU A 173 6.37 12.47 12.10
N PRO A 174 6.68 13.54 12.83
CA PRO A 174 5.99 13.87 14.07
C PRO A 174 4.51 14.22 13.78
N ARG A 175 3.68 14.20 14.83
CA ARG A 175 2.21 14.29 14.70
C ARG A 175 1.76 15.64 14.17
N GLU A 176 2.48 16.68 14.56
CA GLU A 176 2.28 18.08 14.19
C GLU A 176 2.38 18.25 12.67
N LEU A 177 3.42 17.65 12.05
CA LEU A 177 3.59 17.66 10.60
C LEU A 177 2.58 16.77 9.88
N THR A 178 2.28 15.60 10.47
CA THR A 178 1.31 14.66 9.88
C THR A 178 -0.10 15.22 9.86
N ALA A 179 -0.48 16.06 10.84
CA ALA A 179 -1.78 16.74 10.90
C ALA A 179 -2.04 17.66 9.70
N HIS A 180 -0.99 18.12 9.02
CA HIS A 180 -1.09 18.90 7.78
C HIS A 180 -1.21 18.05 6.51
N ASN A 181 -1.48 16.74 6.63
CA ASN A 181 -1.53 15.77 5.53
C ASN A 181 -0.27 15.80 4.66
N VAL A 182 0.89 15.90 5.32
CA VAL A 182 2.20 15.89 4.67
C VAL A 182 2.72 14.47 4.59
N VAL A 183 3.32 14.13 3.44
CA VAL A 183 4.04 12.87 3.28
C VAL A 183 5.53 13.14 3.17
N HIS A 184 6.36 12.12 3.40
CA HIS A 184 7.79 12.24 3.19
C HIS A 184 8.35 11.00 2.51
N TYR A 185 9.56 11.16 1.99
CA TYR A 185 10.42 10.09 1.55
C TYR A 185 11.76 10.19 2.28
N ASN A 186 12.19 9.09 2.89
CA ASN A 186 13.43 9.02 3.64
C ASN A 186 14.60 8.83 2.67
N GLY A 187 15.38 9.88 2.47
CA GLY A 187 16.47 9.87 1.51
C GLY A 187 17.22 11.19 1.43
N GLY A 188 18.41 11.13 0.83
CA GLY A 188 19.20 12.32 0.52
C GLY A 188 19.05 12.74 -0.95
N PRO A 189 18.91 14.05 -1.25
CA PRO A 189 18.75 14.54 -2.62
C PRO A 189 20.00 14.38 -3.50
N GLU A 190 21.17 14.09 -2.92
CA GLU A 190 22.40 13.80 -3.68
C GLU A 190 22.29 12.57 -4.61
N HIS A 191 21.30 11.69 -4.40
CA HIS A 191 21.07 10.52 -5.25
C HIS A 191 19.88 10.76 -6.17
N ALA A 192 20.09 10.70 -7.49
CA ALA A 192 19.03 10.87 -8.50
C ALA A 192 17.83 9.94 -8.27
N LYS A 193 18.07 8.72 -7.78
CA LYS A 193 17.02 7.76 -7.42
C LYS A 193 16.03 8.31 -6.37
N ASN A 194 16.52 9.07 -5.39
CA ASN A 194 15.67 9.65 -4.36
C ASN A 194 14.86 10.84 -4.90
N LEU A 195 15.43 11.61 -5.83
CA LEU A 195 14.73 12.67 -6.54
C LEU A 195 13.62 12.11 -7.44
N ASP A 196 13.89 11.01 -8.15
CA ASP A 196 12.87 10.30 -8.94
C ASP A 196 11.79 9.69 -8.01
N ALA A 197 12.16 9.18 -6.83
CA ALA A 197 11.21 8.60 -5.86
C ALA A 197 10.20 9.62 -5.28
N VAL A 198 10.54 10.91 -5.31
CA VAL A 198 9.64 12.01 -4.92
C VAL A 198 9.03 12.73 -6.13
N ASN A 199 9.12 12.14 -7.32
CA ASN A 199 8.58 12.68 -8.57
C ASN A 199 9.00 14.14 -8.82
N VAL A 200 10.28 14.47 -8.60
CA VAL A 200 10.78 15.86 -8.71
C VAL A 200 10.39 16.54 -10.04
N LYS A 201 10.36 15.77 -11.14
CA LYS A 201 10.05 16.26 -12.50
C LYS A 201 8.59 16.67 -12.70
N THR A 202 7.67 16.16 -11.88
CA THR A 202 6.23 16.46 -11.95
C THR A 202 5.76 17.33 -10.79
N ALA A 203 6.67 17.79 -9.93
CA ALA A 203 6.41 18.78 -8.89
C ALA A 203 6.00 20.12 -9.53
N ALA A 204 5.00 20.78 -8.94
CA ALA A 204 4.59 22.13 -9.37
C ALA A 204 5.49 23.20 -8.73
N PHE A 205 5.96 22.95 -7.51
CA PHE A 205 6.83 23.84 -6.76
C PHE A 205 7.88 23.00 -6.03
N ILE A 206 9.12 23.46 -6.05
CA ILE A 206 10.23 22.85 -5.33
C ILE A 206 10.82 23.91 -4.39
N VAL A 207 10.91 23.57 -3.12
CA VAL A 207 11.54 24.39 -2.08
C VAL A 207 12.76 23.62 -1.59
N ILE A 208 13.96 24.17 -1.83
CA ILE A 208 15.19 23.56 -1.35
C ILE A 208 15.65 24.35 -0.12
N LEU A 209 15.73 23.67 1.02
CA LEU A 209 16.21 24.24 2.26
C LEU A 209 17.72 24.00 2.39
N ALA A 210 18.45 25.01 2.85
CA ALA A 210 19.82 24.82 3.30
C ALA A 210 19.82 23.87 4.50
N ARG A 211 20.73 22.87 4.51
CA ARG A 211 20.85 21.93 5.63
C ARG A 211 21.29 22.65 6.89
N ASP A 212 22.31 23.49 6.77
CA ASP A 212 22.81 24.33 7.84
C ASP A 212 23.06 25.74 7.30
N GLY A 213 22.29 26.72 7.79
CA GLY A 213 22.44 28.12 7.36
C GLY A 213 23.75 28.78 7.81
N SER A 214 24.50 28.14 8.71
CA SER A 214 25.80 28.63 9.19
C SER A 214 26.99 28.01 8.46
N ASP A 215 26.77 26.93 7.70
CA ASP A 215 27.82 26.25 6.93
C ASP A 215 27.91 26.83 5.51
N PRO A 216 29.03 27.46 5.11
CA PRO A 216 29.24 27.96 3.75
C PRO A 216 29.13 26.89 2.67
N LEU A 217 29.35 25.61 3.00
CA LEU A 217 29.21 24.50 2.05
C LEU A 217 27.75 24.23 1.69
N SER A 218 26.77 24.69 2.49
CA SER A 218 25.34 24.49 2.21
C SER A 218 24.91 25.06 0.86
N ASP A 219 25.51 26.17 0.42
CA ASP A 219 25.20 26.76 -0.89
C ASP A 219 25.71 25.89 -2.03
N SER A 220 26.91 25.32 -1.88
CA SER A 220 27.49 24.39 -2.86
C SER A 220 26.66 23.11 -2.97
N LEU A 221 26.17 22.58 -1.84
CA LEU A 221 25.28 21.42 -1.81
C LEU A 221 23.91 21.72 -2.44
N THR A 222 23.37 22.91 -2.20
CA THR A 222 22.11 23.36 -2.81
C THR A 222 22.26 23.49 -4.33
N PHE A 223 23.38 24.03 -4.79
CA PHE A 223 23.70 24.11 -6.22
C PHE A 223 23.85 22.73 -6.87
N ASP A 224 24.52 21.77 -6.21
CA ASP A 224 24.62 20.39 -6.72
C ASP A 224 23.24 19.77 -6.93
N ILE A 225 22.30 19.95 -5.99
CA ILE A 225 20.93 19.46 -6.12
C ILE A 225 20.21 20.10 -7.31
N LEU A 226 20.37 21.42 -7.51
CA LEU A 226 19.75 22.14 -8.63
C LEU A 226 20.28 21.73 -10.01
N SER A 227 21.52 21.27 -10.07
CA SER A 227 22.18 20.86 -11.32
C SER A 227 21.77 19.46 -11.83
N ARG A 228 20.97 18.73 -11.04
CA ARG A 228 20.52 17.35 -11.31
C ARG A 228 19.11 17.29 -11.87
#